data_AF-A0A372EXY3-F1
#
_entry.id   AF-A0A372EXY3-F1
#
_cell.length_a   1.000
_cell.length_b   1.000
_cell.length_c   1.000
_cell.angle_alpha   90.00
_cell.angle_beta   90.00
_cell.angle_gamma   90.00
#
_symmetry.space_group_name_H-M   'P 1'
#
loop_
_entity.id
_entity.type
_entity.pdbx_description
1 polymer ?
#
loop_
_entity_poly.entity_id
_entity_poly.type
_entity_poly.pdbx_seq_one_letter_code
_entity_poly.pdbx_strand_id
1 'polypeptide(L)'
;MRRDKRVLIVGAGFAGAVHARELAEAGYLVDVVDQRDHIGGNAYDHVDRNGVRVHKYGPHLFHTSNAEVIEWLGRFSELIPYRHSVSARLPDSRLVPLPINRETLETLFDTRLSSEEEAKALLAAQADPVAEPRNADDYLRSRIGPRLTDLFFRPYTRKMWGLELEDMDPSVVKRIPLRLDYSRDYFPNDTFQVLPREGYTALFTAILDHPNISVTLNQSFDDSLRKDAGWCFNAMAIDAYFDCALGELPYRSIRFHHETRPQAEVTGTAVVNYTDTGPFTRETRWCLLPGHDSGAGTGGTTVTVEEPCSYQDNGYERYYPVKTADGRYQEIYRRYAAEAAKLERMTFIGRCGTYQYLDMHQVINQSLVQCRKWIASNS
;
A
#
# COMPACT_ATOMS: atom_id res chain seq x y z
N MET A 1 -13.56 37.37 2.38
CA MET A 1 -12.42 36.56 2.88
C MET A 1 -11.38 36.48 1.76
N ARG A 2 -10.09 36.70 2.01
CA ARG A 2 -9.08 36.72 0.93
C ARG A 2 -8.99 35.33 0.29
N ARG A 3 -9.12 35.24 -1.04
CA ARG A 3 -9.03 34.00 -1.84
C ARG A 3 -7.78 33.18 -1.50
N ASP A 4 -6.70 33.86 -1.14
CA ASP A 4 -5.40 33.26 -0.79
C ASP A 4 -5.42 32.39 0.47
N LYS A 5 -6.46 32.48 1.31
CA LYS A 5 -6.62 31.65 2.51
C LYS A 5 -7.43 30.37 2.29
N ARG A 6 -8.00 30.16 1.11
CA ARG A 6 -8.75 28.93 0.77
C ARG A 6 -7.85 27.97 -0.01
N VAL A 7 -7.80 26.71 0.42
CA VAL A 7 -7.05 25.65 -0.25
C VAL A 7 -8.01 24.52 -0.61
N LEU A 8 -7.96 24.09 -1.87
CA LEU A 8 -8.66 22.91 -2.36
C LEU A 8 -7.75 21.70 -2.23
N ILE A 9 -8.27 20.60 -1.71
CA ILE A 9 -7.61 19.30 -1.66
C ILE A 9 -8.46 18.29 -2.39
N VAL A 10 -7.88 17.63 -3.39
CA VAL A 10 -8.54 16.57 -4.15
C VAL A 10 -8.04 15.22 -3.65
N GLY A 11 -8.96 14.42 -3.10
CA GLY A 11 -8.74 13.12 -2.50
C GLY A 11 -8.64 13.17 -0.98
N ALA A 12 -9.45 12.37 -0.29
CA ALA A 12 -9.53 12.25 1.16
C ALA A 12 -8.73 11.05 1.72
N GLY A 13 -7.73 10.55 0.97
CA GLY A 13 -6.74 9.60 1.47
C GLY A 13 -5.66 10.26 2.32
N PHE A 14 -4.65 9.50 2.78
CA PHE A 14 -3.59 10.03 3.68
C PHE A 14 -2.96 11.33 3.18
N ALA A 15 -2.63 11.41 1.88
CA ALA A 15 -2.00 12.60 1.32
C ALA A 15 -2.88 13.84 1.55
N GLY A 16 -4.16 13.78 1.16
CA GLY A 16 -5.08 14.90 1.33
C GLY A 16 -5.44 15.18 2.78
N ALA A 17 -5.69 14.15 3.60
CA ALA A 17 -6.06 14.34 5.00
C ALA A 17 -4.94 14.96 5.84
N VAL A 18 -3.68 14.57 5.60
CA VAL A 18 -2.51 15.18 6.27
C VAL A 18 -2.36 16.65 5.84
N HIS A 19 -2.44 16.94 4.54
CA HIS A 19 -2.41 18.33 4.07
C HIS A 19 -3.56 19.15 4.67
N ALA A 20 -4.77 18.60 4.71
CA ALA A 20 -5.95 19.28 5.24
C ALA A 20 -5.74 19.68 6.70
N ARG A 21 -5.30 18.73 7.52
CA ARG A 21 -5.02 18.95 8.94
C ARG A 21 -3.95 20.02 9.15
N GLU A 22 -2.79 19.86 8.53
CA GLU A 22 -1.65 20.80 8.73
C GLU A 22 -1.97 22.22 8.25
N LEU A 23 -2.66 22.36 7.12
CA LEU A 23 -3.07 23.68 6.59
C LEU A 23 -4.14 24.32 7.47
N ALA A 24 -5.11 23.54 7.94
CA ALA A 24 -6.17 24.04 8.79
C ALA A 24 -5.63 24.54 10.14
N GLU A 25 -4.65 23.85 10.72
CA GLU A 25 -3.94 24.27 11.94
C GLU A 25 -3.08 25.52 11.72
N ALA A 26 -2.58 25.73 10.50
CA ALA A 26 -1.92 26.98 10.09
C ALA A 26 -2.92 28.13 9.77
N GLY A 27 -4.22 27.91 9.96
CA GLY A 27 -5.26 28.94 9.83
C GLY A 27 -5.79 29.15 8.40
N TYR A 28 -5.54 28.22 7.49
CA TYR A 28 -6.18 28.18 6.17
C TYR A 28 -7.58 27.55 6.27
N LEU A 29 -8.48 27.96 5.37
CA LEU A 29 -9.72 27.24 5.10
C LEU A 29 -9.46 26.16 4.07
N VAL A 30 -9.87 24.93 4.34
CA VAL A 30 -9.58 23.78 3.50
C VAL A 30 -10.87 23.13 3.04
N ASP A 31 -11.05 23.06 1.73
CA ASP A 31 -12.13 22.33 1.08
C ASP A 31 -11.54 21.01 0.56
N VAL A 32 -11.94 19.87 1.14
CA VAL A 32 -11.53 18.52 0.72
C VAL A 32 -12.65 17.91 -0.11
N VAL A 33 -12.33 17.45 -1.32
CA VAL A 33 -13.28 16.73 -2.19
C VAL A 33 -12.79 15.32 -2.46
N ASP A 34 -13.69 14.34 -2.44
CA ASP A 34 -13.39 12.97 -2.88
C ASP A 34 -14.52 12.45 -3.78
N GLN A 35 -14.14 11.74 -4.84
CA GLN A 35 -15.09 11.10 -5.75
C GLN A 35 -15.81 9.92 -5.10
N ARG A 36 -15.22 9.31 -4.06
CA ARG A 36 -15.83 8.21 -3.32
C ARG A 36 -16.87 8.73 -2.33
N ASP A 37 -17.71 7.80 -1.89
CA ASP A 37 -18.74 8.02 -0.87
C ASP A 37 -18.19 7.96 0.57
N HIS A 38 -16.87 7.87 0.74
CA HIS A 38 -16.21 7.76 2.04
C HIS A 38 -14.82 8.43 2.04
N ILE A 39 -14.33 8.76 3.23
CA ILE A 39 -12.96 9.25 3.48
C ILE A 39 -11.95 8.09 3.57
N GLY A 40 -10.66 8.41 3.70
CA GLY A 40 -9.59 7.42 3.97
C GLY A 40 -8.96 6.80 2.73
N GLY A 41 -9.51 7.07 1.54
CA GLY A 41 -9.00 6.48 0.29
C GLY A 41 -8.96 4.95 0.40
N ASN A 42 -7.83 4.33 0.06
CA ASN A 42 -7.70 2.87 0.10
C ASN A 42 -7.62 2.31 1.53
N ALA A 43 -7.27 3.13 2.52
CA ALA A 43 -7.22 2.70 3.92
C ALA A 43 -8.62 2.63 4.57
N TYR A 44 -9.69 2.99 3.85
CA TYR A 44 -11.05 2.93 4.37
C TYR A 44 -11.41 1.52 4.87
N ASP A 45 -11.95 1.48 6.09
CA ASP A 45 -12.47 0.28 6.72
C ASP A 45 -13.91 0.47 7.21
N HIS A 46 -14.61 -0.65 7.36
CA HIS A 46 -15.97 -0.69 7.89
C HIS A 46 -16.17 -2.00 8.66
N VAL A 47 -17.12 -2.03 9.58
CA VAL A 47 -17.56 -3.27 10.23
C VAL A 47 -18.65 -3.90 9.36
N ASP A 48 -18.45 -5.14 8.96
CA ASP A 48 -19.39 -5.87 8.12
C ASP A 48 -20.49 -6.57 8.93
N ARG A 49 -21.36 -7.31 8.22
CA ARG A 49 -22.49 -8.05 8.83
C ARG A 49 -22.07 -9.14 9.82
N ASN A 50 -20.84 -9.63 9.76
CA ASN A 50 -20.32 -10.63 10.68
C ASN A 50 -19.79 -9.98 11.97
N GLY A 51 -19.80 -8.64 12.06
CA GLY A 51 -19.17 -7.89 13.14
C GLY A 51 -17.66 -7.82 12.99
N VAL A 52 -17.12 -7.98 11.78
CA VAL A 52 -15.68 -7.94 11.52
C VAL A 52 -15.31 -6.66 10.80
N ARG A 53 -14.28 -5.96 11.29
CA ARG A 53 -13.69 -4.83 10.60
C ARG A 53 -12.93 -5.32 9.37
N VAL A 54 -13.36 -4.86 8.21
CA VAL A 54 -12.78 -5.20 6.92
C VAL A 54 -12.28 -3.93 6.27
N HIS A 55 -11.03 -3.93 5.82
CA HIS A 55 -10.56 -2.87 4.94
C HIS A 55 -11.11 -3.15 3.54
N LYS A 56 -11.89 -2.20 3.00
CA LYS A 56 -12.61 -2.38 1.73
C LYS A 56 -11.66 -2.65 0.57
N TYR A 57 -10.42 -2.15 0.65
CA TYR A 57 -9.44 -2.19 -0.43
C TYR A 57 -8.16 -2.97 -0.05
N GLY A 58 -8.33 -4.05 0.73
CA GLY A 58 -7.25 -4.96 1.12
C GLY A 58 -6.55 -4.57 2.43
N PRO A 59 -5.72 -5.47 3.00
CA PRO A 59 -5.09 -5.25 4.29
C PRO A 59 -4.13 -4.06 4.25
N HIS A 60 -4.30 -3.15 5.20
CA HIS A 60 -3.50 -1.94 5.37
C HIS A 60 -2.84 -2.04 6.73
N LEU A 61 -1.54 -2.30 6.72
CA LEU A 61 -0.77 -2.60 7.93
C LEU A 61 0.20 -1.45 8.14
N PHE A 62 0.10 -0.76 9.27
CA PHE A 62 0.93 0.41 9.50
C PHE A 62 2.28 -0.01 10.06
N HIS A 63 3.35 0.37 9.37
CA HIS A 63 4.73 0.10 9.78
C HIS A 63 5.59 1.32 9.43
N THR A 64 6.55 1.66 10.30
CA THR A 64 7.52 2.74 10.10
C THR A 64 8.65 2.67 11.12
N SER A 65 9.81 3.23 10.80
CA SER A 65 10.84 3.61 11.78
C SER A 65 10.87 5.12 12.07
N ASN A 66 9.98 5.91 11.44
CA ASN A 66 9.87 7.35 11.68
C ASN A 66 8.98 7.64 12.90
N ALA A 67 9.61 8.01 14.02
CA ALA A 67 8.91 8.35 15.27
C ALA A 67 8.00 9.58 15.14
N GLU A 68 8.35 10.54 14.30
CA GLU A 68 7.55 11.76 14.09
C GLU A 68 6.18 11.41 13.47
N VAL A 69 6.15 10.44 12.54
CA VAL A 69 4.90 9.95 11.94
C VAL A 69 4.02 9.26 12.99
N ILE A 70 4.63 8.50 13.91
CA ILE A 70 3.91 7.84 15.01
C ILE A 70 3.34 8.87 15.98
N GLU A 71 4.14 9.85 16.38
CA GLU A 71 3.68 10.95 17.24
C GLU A 71 2.53 11.72 16.59
N TRP A 72 2.65 12.04 15.29
CA TRP A 72 1.60 12.72 14.55
C TRP A 72 0.30 11.92 14.51
N LEU A 73 0.36 10.62 14.23
CA LEU A 73 -0.83 9.75 14.24
C LEU A 73 -1.44 9.59 15.63
N GLY A 74 -0.60 9.52 16.67
CA GLY A 74 -1.01 9.38 18.07
C GLY A 74 -1.87 10.54 18.58
N ARG A 75 -1.87 11.69 17.89
CA ARG A 75 -2.78 12.82 18.18
C ARG A 75 -4.25 12.50 17.85
N PHE A 76 -4.49 11.56 16.94
CA PHE A 76 -5.81 11.31 16.33
C PHE A 76 -6.35 9.91 16.60
N SER A 77 -5.51 8.97 17.06
CA SER A 77 -5.94 7.61 17.38
C SER A 77 -4.99 6.95 18.36
N GLU A 78 -5.52 6.06 19.20
CA GLU A 78 -4.70 5.11 19.94
C GLU A 78 -4.14 4.05 18.98
N LEU A 79 -2.83 3.83 19.04
CA LEU A 79 -2.13 2.88 18.18
C LEU A 79 -1.78 1.62 18.98
N ILE A 80 -2.30 0.47 18.54
CA ILE A 80 -2.04 -0.82 19.18
C ILE A 80 -0.91 -1.56 18.46
N PRO A 81 0.05 -2.17 19.18
CA PRO A 81 1.12 -2.94 18.56
C PRO A 81 0.61 -4.17 17.81
N TYR A 82 1.10 -4.38 16.59
CA TYR A 82 0.85 -5.58 15.82
C TYR A 82 2.03 -5.86 14.89
N ARG A 83 2.74 -6.97 15.11
CA ARG A 83 3.79 -7.44 14.19
C ARG A 83 3.19 -8.36 13.15
N HIS A 84 3.28 -7.96 11.88
CA HIS A 84 2.67 -8.73 10.81
C HIS A 84 3.51 -9.94 10.42
N SER A 85 2.83 -11.06 10.14
CA SER A 85 3.43 -12.26 9.57
C SER A 85 2.55 -12.84 8.48
N VAL A 86 3.21 -13.42 7.47
CA VAL A 86 2.57 -14.02 6.29
C VAL A 86 3.00 -15.47 6.17
N SER A 87 2.09 -16.33 5.73
CA SER A 87 2.45 -17.68 5.25
C SER A 87 2.32 -17.73 3.73
N ALA A 88 3.16 -18.51 3.07
CA ALA A 88 3.00 -18.90 1.68
C ALA A 88 2.48 -20.34 1.63
N ARG A 89 1.39 -20.55 0.89
CA ARG A 89 0.86 -21.87 0.57
C ARG A 89 1.54 -22.42 -0.66
N LEU A 90 2.26 -23.52 -0.49
CA LEU A 90 2.94 -24.26 -1.54
C LEU A 90 1.95 -25.05 -2.41
N PRO A 91 2.35 -25.53 -3.62
CA PRO A 91 1.48 -26.35 -4.47
C PRO A 91 1.01 -27.65 -3.82
N ASP A 92 1.78 -28.19 -2.88
CA ASP A 92 1.43 -29.38 -2.08
C ASP A 92 0.61 -29.04 -0.82
N SER A 93 0.09 -27.81 -0.73
CA SER A 93 -0.71 -27.27 0.39
C SER A 93 0.02 -27.03 1.71
N ARG A 94 1.33 -27.32 1.81
CA ARG A 94 2.10 -26.92 3.00
C ARG A 94 2.13 -25.39 3.14
N LEU A 95 2.12 -24.91 4.38
CA LEU A 95 2.31 -23.50 4.71
C LEU A 95 3.74 -23.31 5.21
N VAL A 96 4.45 -22.36 4.62
CA VAL A 96 5.80 -21.95 5.04
C VAL A 96 5.84 -20.45 5.30
N PRO A 97 6.72 -19.94 6.19
CA PRO A 97 6.84 -18.50 6.40
C PRO A 97 7.19 -17.71 5.15
N LEU A 98 6.61 -16.53 5.03
CA LEU A 98 7.02 -15.48 4.11
C LEU A 98 7.21 -14.20 4.94
N PRO A 99 8.36 -13.50 4.86
CA PRO A 99 9.45 -13.65 3.89
C PRO A 99 10.24 -14.96 4.04
N ILE A 100 10.94 -15.40 2.98
CA ILE A 100 11.73 -16.66 3.03
C ILE A 100 12.71 -16.56 4.19
N ASN A 101 12.62 -17.49 5.14
CA ASN A 101 13.44 -17.54 6.33
C ASN A 101 14.06 -18.94 6.51
N ARG A 102 14.76 -19.19 7.63
CA ARG A 102 15.42 -20.48 7.88
C ARG A 102 14.44 -21.65 7.88
N GLU A 103 13.27 -21.50 8.49
CA GLU A 103 12.22 -22.53 8.50
C GLU A 103 11.75 -22.88 7.09
N THR A 104 11.58 -21.86 6.24
CA THR A 104 11.22 -22.04 4.83
C THR A 104 12.30 -22.82 4.07
N LEU A 105 13.58 -22.52 4.32
CA LEU A 105 14.70 -23.25 3.71
C LEU A 105 14.75 -24.71 4.18
N GLU A 106 14.69 -24.95 5.48
CA GLU A 106 14.68 -26.30 6.06
C GLU A 106 13.53 -27.15 5.48
N THR A 107 12.33 -26.57 5.37
CA THR A 107 11.14 -27.26 4.84
C THR A 107 11.25 -27.61 3.35
N LEU A 108 11.91 -26.76 2.55
CA LEU A 108 12.01 -26.96 1.10
C LEU A 108 13.21 -27.81 0.68
N PHE A 109 14.32 -27.72 1.42
CA PHE A 109 15.53 -28.48 1.14
C PHE A 109 15.62 -29.76 1.96
N ASP A 110 14.61 -30.07 2.77
CA ASP A 110 14.54 -31.26 3.64
C ASP A 110 15.84 -31.43 4.45
N THR A 111 16.24 -30.34 5.11
CA THR A 111 17.49 -30.24 5.85
C THR A 111 17.29 -29.52 7.17
N ARG A 112 18.30 -29.54 8.03
CA ARG A 112 18.37 -28.71 9.24
C ARG A 112 19.56 -27.76 9.14
N LEU A 113 19.35 -26.50 9.52
CA LEU A 113 20.34 -25.44 9.46
C LEU A 113 20.60 -24.93 10.88
N SER A 114 21.82 -25.18 11.37
CA SER A 114 22.23 -24.88 12.74
C SER A 114 22.65 -23.42 12.93
N SER A 115 22.92 -22.69 11.84
CA SER A 115 23.44 -21.32 11.87
C SER A 115 22.97 -20.47 10.68
N GLU A 116 23.15 -19.15 10.76
CA GLU A 116 22.92 -18.27 9.60
C GLU A 116 23.95 -18.50 8.49
N GLU A 117 25.17 -18.91 8.85
CA GLU A 117 26.26 -19.25 7.93
C GLU A 117 25.89 -20.44 7.06
N GLU A 118 25.29 -21.49 7.62
CA GLU A 118 24.77 -22.63 6.87
C GLU A 118 23.63 -22.23 5.93
N ALA A 119 22.72 -21.37 6.38
CA ALA A 119 21.65 -20.84 5.54
C ALA A 119 22.19 -20.00 4.37
N LYS A 120 23.21 -19.15 4.62
CA LYS A 120 23.92 -18.39 3.58
C LYS A 120 24.60 -19.31 2.58
N ALA A 121 25.30 -20.34 3.06
CA ALA A 121 26.00 -21.30 2.21
C ALA A 121 25.02 -22.09 1.32
N LEU A 122 23.87 -22.52 1.89
CA LEU A 122 22.82 -23.18 1.13
C LEU A 122 22.31 -22.26 0.00
N LEU A 123 21.94 -21.02 0.31
CA LEU A 123 21.46 -20.06 -0.68
C LEU A 123 22.51 -19.75 -1.75
N ALA A 124 23.77 -19.56 -1.36
CA ALA A 124 24.87 -19.32 -2.29
C ALA A 124 25.09 -20.49 -3.25
N ALA A 125 24.91 -21.73 -2.78
CA ALA A 125 24.99 -22.92 -3.62
C ALA A 125 23.82 -23.06 -4.62
N GLN A 126 22.69 -22.39 -4.37
CA GLN A 126 21.55 -22.37 -5.28
C GLN A 126 21.55 -21.16 -6.23
N ALA A 127 22.27 -20.09 -5.87
CA ALA A 127 22.24 -18.82 -6.58
C ALA A 127 22.94 -18.89 -7.94
N ASP A 128 22.36 -18.20 -8.93
CA ASP A 128 23.01 -18.02 -10.23
C ASP A 128 24.08 -16.92 -10.17
N PRO A 129 25.22 -17.08 -10.87
CA PRO A 129 26.28 -16.08 -10.89
C PRO A 129 25.90 -14.89 -11.79
N VAL A 130 25.06 -13.99 -11.29
CA VAL A 130 24.68 -12.75 -11.98
C VAL A 130 25.39 -11.56 -11.33
N ALA A 131 26.36 -10.98 -12.03
CA ALA A 131 27.16 -9.88 -11.51
C ALA A 131 26.36 -8.58 -11.34
N GLU A 132 25.52 -8.25 -12.34
CA GLU A 132 24.76 -7.00 -12.39
C GLU A 132 23.29 -7.31 -12.74
N PRO A 133 22.41 -7.43 -11.72
CA PRO A 133 21.00 -7.71 -11.98
C PRO A 133 20.30 -6.57 -12.73
N ARG A 134 19.70 -6.88 -13.88
CA ARG A 134 19.01 -5.88 -14.73
C ARG A 134 17.50 -5.85 -14.54
N ASN A 135 16.92 -6.93 -14.03
CA ASN A 135 15.49 -7.08 -13.79
C ASN A 135 15.23 -7.89 -12.50
N ALA A 136 13.95 -8.09 -12.17
CA ALA A 136 13.56 -8.81 -10.97
C ALA A 136 14.00 -10.29 -10.99
N ASP A 137 14.01 -10.95 -12.16
CA ASP A 137 14.47 -12.34 -12.31
C ASP A 137 15.95 -12.48 -11.95
N ASP A 138 16.82 -11.71 -12.59
CA ASP A 138 18.26 -11.66 -12.32
C ASP A 138 18.54 -11.44 -10.82
N TYR A 139 17.80 -10.50 -10.21
CA TYR A 139 17.98 -10.17 -8.80
C TYR A 139 17.60 -11.33 -7.88
N LEU A 140 16.47 -11.99 -8.13
CA LEU A 140 16.04 -13.11 -7.31
C LEU A 140 16.94 -14.33 -7.52
N ARG A 141 17.24 -14.69 -8.77
CA ARG A 141 18.08 -15.84 -9.10
C ARG A 141 19.48 -15.71 -8.51
N SER A 142 20.07 -14.52 -8.51
CA SER A 142 21.37 -14.26 -7.88
C SER A 142 21.36 -14.32 -6.34
N ARG A 143 20.20 -14.33 -5.70
CA ARG A 143 20.06 -14.28 -4.24
C ARG A 143 19.49 -15.54 -3.62
N ILE A 144 18.54 -16.18 -4.29
CA ILE A 144 17.78 -17.33 -3.78
C ILE A 144 17.74 -18.51 -4.76
N GLY A 145 18.35 -18.36 -5.94
CA GLY A 145 18.40 -19.40 -6.97
C GLY A 145 17.08 -19.59 -7.73
N PRO A 146 17.10 -20.38 -8.82
CA PRO A 146 15.95 -20.56 -9.70
C PRO A 146 14.80 -21.26 -8.99
N ARG A 147 15.07 -22.28 -8.17
CA ARG A 147 14.04 -23.06 -7.46
C ARG A 147 13.14 -22.20 -6.58
N LEU A 148 13.71 -21.33 -5.74
CA LEU A 148 12.93 -20.46 -4.85
C LEU A 148 12.29 -19.30 -5.62
N THR A 149 12.97 -18.79 -6.66
CA THR A 149 12.42 -17.76 -7.56
C THR A 149 11.14 -18.24 -8.25
N ASP A 150 11.20 -19.42 -8.85
CA ASP A 150 10.10 -20.02 -9.60
C ASP A 150 8.95 -20.48 -8.70
N LEU A 151 9.24 -20.78 -7.43
CA LEU A 151 8.22 -21.17 -6.45
C LEU A 151 7.50 -19.96 -5.85
N PHE A 152 8.23 -18.99 -5.30
CA PHE A 152 7.60 -17.91 -4.51
C PHE A 152 7.27 -16.67 -5.31
N PHE A 153 8.04 -16.36 -6.35
CA PHE A 153 7.99 -15.06 -7.00
C PHE A 153 7.41 -15.12 -8.40
N ARG A 154 7.76 -16.11 -9.23
CA ARG A 154 7.33 -16.13 -10.64
C ARG A 154 5.80 -16.24 -10.80
N PRO A 155 5.09 -17.21 -10.20
CA PRO A 155 3.64 -17.33 -10.33
C PRO A 155 2.93 -16.14 -9.69
N TYR A 156 3.40 -15.72 -8.51
CA TYR A 156 2.84 -14.57 -7.80
C TYR A 156 2.97 -13.28 -8.60
N THR A 157 4.13 -13.03 -9.21
CA THR A 157 4.41 -11.83 -10.01
C THR A 157 3.54 -11.80 -11.26
N ARG A 158 3.43 -12.92 -11.98
CA ARG A 158 2.54 -13.03 -13.14
C ARG A 158 1.09 -12.67 -12.78
N LYS A 159 0.57 -13.20 -11.67
CA LYS A 159 -0.77 -12.88 -11.17
C LYS A 159 -0.89 -11.39 -10.81
N MET A 160 -0.01 -10.93 -9.92
CA MET A 160 -0.07 -9.60 -9.33
C MET A 160 0.12 -8.48 -10.37
N TRP A 161 1.07 -8.66 -11.28
CA TRP A 161 1.54 -7.61 -12.18
C TRP A 161 1.15 -7.83 -13.65
N GLY A 162 0.75 -9.04 -14.05
CA GLY A 162 0.55 -9.36 -15.46
C GLY A 162 1.83 -9.25 -16.29
N LEU A 163 2.99 -9.37 -15.63
CA LEU A 163 4.33 -9.27 -16.21
C LEU A 163 5.16 -10.50 -15.83
N GLU A 164 6.11 -10.84 -16.68
CA GLU A 164 7.19 -11.76 -16.33
C GLU A 164 8.21 -11.04 -15.41
N LEU A 165 8.98 -11.82 -14.64
CA LEU A 165 10.01 -11.27 -13.74
C LEU A 165 11.09 -10.51 -14.53
N GLU A 166 11.34 -10.94 -15.76
CA GLU A 166 12.32 -10.40 -16.69
C GLU A 166 11.96 -8.98 -17.18
N ASP A 167 10.66 -8.65 -17.19
CA ASP A 167 10.12 -7.35 -17.62
C ASP A 167 9.99 -6.36 -16.46
N MET A 168 10.17 -6.81 -15.22
CA MET A 168 9.89 -6.04 -14.03
C MET A 168 11.15 -5.42 -13.41
N ASP A 169 11.03 -4.17 -12.96
CA ASP A 169 12.12 -3.48 -12.28
C ASP A 169 12.48 -4.19 -10.94
N PRO A 170 13.78 -4.38 -10.62
CA PRO A 170 14.20 -5.08 -9.40
C PRO A 170 13.66 -4.46 -8.10
N SER A 171 13.37 -3.16 -8.07
CA SER A 171 12.85 -2.46 -6.89
C SER A 171 11.51 -3.03 -6.40
N VAL A 172 10.73 -3.69 -7.26
CA VAL A 172 9.46 -4.30 -6.87
C VAL A 172 9.67 -5.48 -5.92
N VAL A 173 10.66 -6.34 -6.20
CA VAL A 173 10.94 -7.55 -5.39
C VAL A 173 11.91 -7.31 -4.24
N LYS A 174 12.78 -6.29 -4.35
CA LYS A 174 13.71 -5.86 -3.28
C LYS A 174 13.03 -5.50 -1.96
N ARG A 175 11.72 -5.24 -1.99
CA ARG A 175 10.91 -4.89 -0.81
C ARG A 175 10.65 -6.08 0.11
N ILE A 176 10.74 -7.32 -0.39
CA ILE A 176 10.54 -8.53 0.42
C ILE A 176 11.92 -8.96 0.94
N PRO A 177 12.15 -8.94 2.27
CA PRO A 177 13.45 -9.27 2.83
C PRO A 177 13.73 -10.78 2.74
N LEU A 178 15.01 -11.16 2.61
CA LEU A 178 15.44 -12.54 2.81
C LEU A 178 15.97 -12.68 4.24
N ARG A 179 15.50 -13.68 4.97
CA ARG A 179 15.88 -13.93 6.36
C ARG A 179 16.69 -15.22 6.46
N LEU A 180 17.62 -15.22 7.40
CA LEU A 180 18.47 -16.37 7.71
C LEU A 180 18.21 -16.89 9.13
N ASP A 181 17.32 -16.24 9.86
CA ASP A 181 16.81 -16.63 11.16
C ASP A 181 15.40 -17.23 11.06
N TYR A 182 14.82 -17.58 12.21
CA TYR A 182 13.45 -18.09 12.32
C TYR A 182 12.39 -16.98 12.46
N SER A 183 12.79 -15.71 12.30
CA SER A 183 11.84 -14.60 12.40
C SER A 183 10.79 -14.70 11.30
N ARG A 184 9.53 -14.48 11.68
CA ARG A 184 8.37 -14.45 10.78
C ARG A 184 7.87 -13.02 10.53
N ASP A 185 8.63 -12.02 10.97
CA ASP A 185 8.28 -10.61 10.81
C ASP A 185 8.35 -10.20 9.34
N TYR A 186 7.24 -9.68 8.82
CA TYR A 186 7.16 -9.21 7.43
C TYR A 186 7.78 -7.82 7.23
N PHE A 187 7.85 -7.00 8.28
CA PHE A 187 8.44 -5.66 8.26
C PHE A 187 9.60 -5.54 9.27
N PRO A 188 10.66 -6.36 9.14
CA PRO A 188 11.68 -6.49 10.17
C PRO A 188 12.54 -5.22 10.36
N ASN A 189 12.54 -4.31 9.39
CA ASN A 189 13.32 -3.07 9.42
C ASN A 189 12.53 -1.89 10.03
N ASP A 190 11.26 -2.10 10.38
CA ASP A 190 10.41 -1.09 10.96
C ASP A 190 10.27 -1.27 12.47
N THR A 191 10.62 -0.21 13.20
CA THR A 191 10.62 -0.17 14.66
C THR A 191 9.20 -0.22 15.21
N PHE A 192 8.29 0.52 14.58
CA PHE A 192 6.89 0.61 14.95
C PHE A 192 6.05 -0.15 13.94
N GLN A 193 5.33 -1.16 14.41
CA GLN A 193 4.29 -1.84 13.65
C GLN A 193 3.01 -1.82 14.49
N VAL A 194 2.01 -1.09 14.01
CA VAL A 194 0.83 -0.73 14.78
C VAL A 194 -0.42 -0.75 13.91
N LEU A 195 -1.59 -0.79 14.55
CA LEU A 195 -2.88 -0.54 13.92
C LEU A 195 -3.64 0.51 14.73
N PRO A 196 -4.47 1.35 14.11
CA PRO A 196 -5.39 2.22 14.85
C PRO A 196 -6.43 1.36 15.58
N ARG A 197 -6.56 1.51 16.90
CA ARG A 197 -7.47 0.69 17.74
C ARG A 197 -8.89 0.65 17.20
N GLU A 198 -9.41 1.82 16.83
CA GLU A 198 -10.77 2.01 16.32
C GLU A 198 -10.87 1.97 14.79
N GLY A 199 -9.81 1.49 14.12
CA GLY A 199 -9.69 1.42 12.67
C GLY A 199 -9.32 2.73 11.99
N TYR A 200 -9.00 2.62 10.71
CA TYR A 200 -8.55 3.73 9.88
C TYR A 200 -9.65 4.74 9.64
N THR A 201 -10.91 4.33 9.43
CA THR A 201 -11.98 5.31 9.21
C THR A 201 -12.15 6.23 10.41
N ALA A 202 -12.07 5.72 11.64
CA ALA A 202 -12.10 6.54 12.85
C ALA A 202 -10.90 7.49 12.94
N LEU A 203 -9.70 7.01 12.61
CA LEU A 203 -8.49 7.83 12.51
C LEU A 203 -8.67 8.98 11.50
N PHE A 204 -9.18 8.70 10.30
CA PHE A 204 -9.42 9.72 9.27
C PHE A 204 -10.49 10.73 9.68
N THR A 205 -11.57 10.28 10.35
CA THR A 205 -12.57 11.18 10.92
C THR A 205 -11.92 12.16 11.90
N ALA A 206 -11.08 11.68 12.82
CA ALA A 206 -10.36 12.54 13.76
C ALA A 206 -9.36 13.48 13.07
N ILE A 207 -8.64 13.01 12.04
CA ILE A 207 -7.73 13.87 11.24
C ILE A 207 -8.51 14.98 10.53
N LEU A 208 -9.72 14.73 10.04
CA LEU A 208 -10.50 15.73 9.30
C LEU A 208 -11.43 16.58 10.19
N ASP A 209 -11.59 16.23 11.47
CA ASP A 209 -12.41 16.97 12.43
C ASP A 209 -11.73 18.27 12.89
N HIS A 210 -11.93 19.35 12.13
CA HIS A 210 -11.42 20.67 12.43
C HIS A 210 -12.37 21.75 11.86
N PRO A 211 -12.62 22.87 12.58
CA PRO A 211 -13.59 23.88 12.13
C PRO A 211 -13.25 24.56 10.78
N ASN A 212 -11.99 24.52 10.36
CA ASN A 212 -11.55 25.06 9.06
C ASN A 212 -11.54 24.02 7.93
N ILE A 213 -11.92 22.77 8.17
CA ILE A 213 -11.96 21.71 7.15
C ILE A 213 -13.42 21.44 6.78
N SER A 214 -13.73 21.51 5.49
CA SER A 214 -14.99 21.05 4.92
C SER A 214 -14.72 19.87 4.00
N VAL A 215 -15.50 18.79 4.14
CA VAL A 215 -15.34 17.56 3.34
C VAL A 215 -16.58 17.34 2.50
N THR A 216 -16.42 17.21 1.18
CA THR A 216 -17.48 16.85 0.24
C THR A 216 -17.15 15.53 -0.45
N LEU A 217 -18.01 14.54 -0.26
CA LEU A 217 -17.89 13.20 -0.84
C LEU A 217 -18.79 13.07 -2.08
N ASN A 218 -18.60 12.02 -2.88
CA ASN A 218 -19.28 11.83 -4.16
C ASN A 218 -19.07 13.00 -5.14
N GLN A 219 -17.93 13.70 -5.04
CA GLN A 219 -17.58 14.83 -5.89
C GLN A 219 -16.28 14.56 -6.62
N SER A 220 -16.39 14.26 -7.92
CA SER A 220 -15.22 14.20 -8.80
C SER A 220 -14.61 15.59 -8.94
N PHE A 221 -13.29 15.63 -9.15
CA PHE A 221 -12.60 16.88 -9.42
C PHE A 221 -13.06 17.48 -10.75
N ASP A 222 -13.32 18.78 -10.72
CA ASP A 222 -13.56 19.62 -11.89
C ASP A 222 -12.76 20.91 -11.73
N ASP A 223 -12.18 21.43 -12.81
CA ASP A 223 -11.30 22.60 -12.74
C ASP A 223 -12.02 23.84 -12.20
N SER A 224 -13.35 23.92 -12.32
CA SER A 224 -14.14 25.01 -11.75
C SER A 224 -14.09 25.07 -10.22
N LEU A 225 -13.79 23.96 -9.54
CA LEU A 225 -13.62 23.92 -8.08
C LEU A 225 -12.42 24.77 -7.62
N ARG A 226 -11.47 25.05 -8.51
CA ARG A 226 -10.30 25.90 -8.20
C ARG A 226 -10.59 27.39 -8.24
N LYS A 227 -11.76 27.80 -8.75
CA LYS A 227 -12.08 29.24 -8.96
C LYS A 227 -11.95 30.05 -7.67
N ASP A 228 -12.38 29.49 -6.54
CA ASP A 228 -12.37 30.16 -5.25
C ASP A 228 -11.19 29.79 -4.34
N ALA A 229 -10.34 28.85 -4.79
CA ALA A 229 -9.14 28.44 -4.08
C ALA A 229 -7.93 29.31 -4.47
N GLY A 230 -7.09 29.62 -3.49
CA GLY A 230 -5.77 30.21 -3.67
C GLY A 230 -4.72 29.18 -4.08
N TRP A 231 -4.91 27.91 -3.70
CA TRP A 231 -4.05 26.79 -4.06
C TRP A 231 -4.82 25.48 -4.14
N CYS A 232 -4.34 24.53 -4.96
CA CYS A 232 -4.89 23.18 -5.07
C CYS A 232 -3.81 22.12 -4.83
N PHE A 233 -4.04 21.21 -3.89
CA PHE A 233 -3.27 19.97 -3.76
C PHE A 233 -4.09 18.81 -4.35
N ASN A 234 -3.56 18.18 -5.40
CA ASN A 234 -4.32 17.22 -6.19
C ASN A 234 -3.75 15.80 -6.09
N ALA A 235 -4.51 14.87 -5.51
CA ALA A 235 -4.13 13.45 -5.43
C ALA A 235 -4.70 12.58 -6.57
N MET A 236 -5.40 13.18 -7.54
CA MET A 236 -5.86 12.50 -8.75
C MET A 236 -4.69 11.90 -9.53
N ALA A 237 -4.94 10.82 -10.28
CA ALA A 237 -3.95 10.28 -11.20
C ALA A 237 -3.53 11.35 -12.21
N ILE A 238 -2.22 11.63 -12.28
CA ILE A 238 -1.69 12.76 -13.05
C ILE A 238 -1.98 12.65 -14.54
N ASP A 239 -1.92 11.45 -15.11
CA ASP A 239 -2.29 11.18 -16.50
C ASP A 239 -3.76 11.47 -16.77
N ALA A 240 -4.65 11.06 -15.86
CA ALA A 240 -6.09 11.33 -15.97
C ALA A 240 -6.42 12.82 -15.89
N TYR A 241 -5.68 13.61 -15.09
CA TYR A 241 -5.85 15.06 -15.06
C TYR A 241 -5.55 15.72 -16.42
N PHE A 242 -4.57 15.18 -17.16
CA PHE A 242 -4.18 15.65 -18.49
C PHE A 242 -4.87 14.88 -19.62
N ASP A 243 -6.03 14.25 -19.37
CA ASP A 243 -6.79 13.47 -20.35
C ASP A 243 -5.95 12.44 -21.12
N CYS A 244 -4.96 11.86 -20.44
CA CYS A 244 -3.99 10.91 -20.99
C CYS A 244 -3.21 11.43 -22.22
N ALA A 245 -3.07 12.75 -22.40
CA ALA A 245 -2.52 13.38 -23.61
C ALA A 245 -1.07 13.00 -23.96
N LEU A 246 -0.26 12.54 -22.99
CA LEU A 246 1.12 12.10 -23.20
C LEU A 246 1.28 10.57 -23.19
N GLY A 247 0.17 9.83 -23.13
CA GLY A 247 0.09 8.39 -22.96
C GLY A 247 -0.45 7.99 -21.59
N GLU A 248 -1.06 6.80 -21.48
CA GLU A 248 -1.58 6.30 -20.21
C GLU A 248 -0.44 5.87 -19.26
N LEU A 249 -0.63 6.13 -17.96
CA LEU A 249 0.21 5.56 -16.92
C LEU A 249 -0.50 4.33 -16.32
N PRO A 250 -0.04 3.10 -16.62
CA PRO A 250 -0.78 1.92 -16.20
C PRO A 250 -0.67 1.67 -14.70
N TYR A 251 -1.75 1.14 -14.14
CA TYR A 251 -1.84 0.69 -12.76
C TYR A 251 -2.33 -0.76 -12.69
N ARG A 252 -1.85 -1.50 -11.71
CA ARG A 252 -2.53 -2.72 -11.26
C ARG A 252 -3.65 -2.37 -10.29
N SER A 253 -4.69 -3.18 -10.36
CA SER A 253 -5.83 -3.17 -9.47
C SER A 253 -6.07 -4.56 -8.88
N ILE A 254 -7.03 -4.66 -7.98
CA ILE A 254 -7.40 -5.88 -7.26
C ILE A 254 -8.91 -5.91 -7.08
N ARG A 255 -9.54 -7.01 -7.47
CA ARG A 255 -10.91 -7.31 -7.06
C ARG A 255 -10.85 -8.07 -5.74
N PHE A 256 -11.64 -7.61 -4.78
CA PHE A 256 -11.72 -8.20 -3.44
C PHE A 256 -12.97 -9.06 -3.33
N HIS A 257 -12.78 -10.33 -3.01
CA HIS A 257 -13.86 -11.31 -2.86
C HIS A 257 -14.02 -11.66 -1.39
N HIS A 258 -15.13 -11.24 -0.79
CA HIS A 258 -15.42 -11.47 0.63
C HIS A 258 -16.23 -12.75 0.83
N GLU A 259 -15.80 -13.58 1.79
CA GLU A 259 -16.43 -14.84 2.14
C GLU A 259 -16.68 -14.89 3.65
N THR A 260 -17.90 -15.30 4.05
CA THR A 260 -18.19 -15.63 5.45
C THR A 260 -17.74 -17.08 5.71
N ARG A 261 -16.90 -17.30 6.72
CA ARG A 261 -16.49 -18.64 7.18
C ARG A 261 -16.82 -18.85 8.67
N PRO A 262 -16.99 -20.09 9.15
CA PRO A 262 -17.09 -20.37 10.58
C PRO A 262 -15.83 -19.90 11.31
N GLN A 263 -15.99 -19.19 12.42
CA GLN A 263 -14.85 -18.64 13.17
C GLN A 263 -13.87 -19.73 13.63
N ALA A 264 -14.39 -20.91 14.00
CA ALA A 264 -13.58 -22.04 14.44
C ALA A 264 -12.63 -22.61 13.37
N GLU A 265 -12.88 -22.35 12.08
CA GLU A 265 -12.05 -22.84 10.97
C GLU A 265 -10.88 -21.91 10.65
N VAL A 266 -10.90 -20.67 11.13
CA VAL A 266 -9.90 -19.64 10.78
C VAL A 266 -8.78 -19.62 11.82
N THR A 267 -7.66 -20.27 11.48
CA THR A 267 -6.46 -20.36 12.32
C THR A 267 -5.19 -19.95 11.56
N GLY A 268 -4.04 -19.85 12.25
CA GLY A 268 -2.75 -19.59 11.62
C GLY A 268 -2.42 -18.11 11.47
N THR A 269 -1.93 -17.69 10.29
CA THR A 269 -1.54 -16.30 10.01
C THR A 269 -2.69 -15.49 9.42
N ALA A 270 -2.70 -14.19 9.69
CA ALA A 270 -3.71 -13.26 9.18
C ALA A 270 -3.70 -13.17 7.64
N VAL A 271 -2.56 -13.40 7.00
CA VAL A 271 -2.46 -13.43 5.53
C VAL A 271 -1.80 -14.73 5.08
N VAL A 272 -2.34 -15.31 4.01
CA VAL A 272 -1.75 -16.45 3.30
C VAL A 272 -1.62 -16.13 1.82
N ASN A 273 -0.40 -16.10 1.31
CA ASN A 273 -0.10 -15.94 -0.11
C ASN A 273 -0.18 -17.28 -0.84
N TYR A 274 -0.66 -17.25 -2.08
CA TYR A 274 -0.79 -18.44 -2.93
C TYR A 274 0.33 -18.47 -3.96
N THR A 275 1.14 -19.52 -3.93
CA THR A 275 2.27 -19.71 -4.86
C THR A 275 1.88 -20.45 -6.15
N ASP A 276 0.62 -20.86 -6.26
CA ASP A 276 0.06 -21.53 -7.44
C ASP A 276 -0.18 -20.56 -8.63
N THR A 277 -0.58 -21.13 -9.76
CA THR A 277 -0.93 -20.41 -11.00
C THR A 277 -2.42 -20.05 -11.11
N GLY A 278 -3.19 -20.16 -10.02
CA GLY A 278 -4.61 -19.78 -9.99
C GLY A 278 -4.82 -18.27 -10.15
N PRO A 279 -6.07 -17.76 -10.15
CA PRO A 279 -6.32 -16.33 -10.33
C PRO A 279 -6.01 -15.48 -9.09
N PHE A 280 -5.96 -16.10 -7.90
CA PHE A 280 -5.86 -15.38 -6.64
C PHE A 280 -4.42 -15.27 -6.13
N THR A 281 -4.04 -14.12 -5.57
CA THR A 281 -2.70 -13.90 -5.00
C THR A 281 -2.61 -14.24 -3.53
N ARG A 282 -3.63 -13.89 -2.74
CA ARG A 282 -3.63 -14.11 -1.29
C ARG A 282 -5.03 -14.07 -0.69
N GLU A 283 -5.14 -14.61 0.51
CA GLU A 283 -6.28 -14.38 1.41
C GLU A 283 -5.87 -13.57 2.65
N THR A 284 -6.81 -12.78 3.15
CA THR A 284 -6.73 -12.08 4.44
C THR A 284 -7.84 -12.59 5.36
N ARG A 285 -7.46 -13.00 6.57
CA ARG A 285 -8.31 -13.53 7.64
C ARG A 285 -8.45 -12.46 8.71
N TRP A 286 -9.49 -11.63 8.59
CA TRP A 286 -9.58 -10.36 9.31
C TRP A 286 -9.65 -10.50 10.83
N CYS A 287 -10.31 -11.53 11.36
CA CYS A 287 -10.38 -11.77 12.80
C CYS A 287 -9.02 -12.02 13.48
N LEU A 288 -7.99 -12.36 12.71
CA LEU A 288 -6.63 -12.55 13.23
C LEU A 288 -5.85 -11.23 13.36
N LEU A 289 -6.43 -10.10 12.92
CA LEU A 289 -5.87 -8.77 13.12
C LEU A 289 -6.41 -8.16 14.43
N PRO A 290 -5.55 -7.59 15.30
CA PRO A 290 -5.99 -6.96 16.54
C PRO A 290 -7.00 -5.83 16.32
N GLY A 291 -8.10 -5.83 17.07
CA GLY A 291 -9.15 -4.80 16.96
C GLY A 291 -10.11 -4.96 15.78
N HIS A 292 -10.01 -6.08 15.04
CA HIS A 292 -10.92 -6.34 13.91
C HIS A 292 -12.15 -7.17 14.25
N ASP A 293 -12.10 -8.01 15.28
CA ASP A 293 -13.29 -8.71 15.77
C ASP A 293 -14.02 -7.82 16.78
N SER A 294 -15.27 -7.44 16.49
CA SER A 294 -16.11 -6.69 17.43
C SER A 294 -16.66 -7.53 18.57
N GLY A 295 -16.51 -8.85 18.53
CA GLY A 295 -17.06 -9.76 19.52
C GLY A 295 -18.59 -9.89 19.44
N ALA A 296 -19.20 -9.49 18.32
CA ALA A 296 -20.65 -9.52 18.12
C ALA A 296 -21.28 -10.93 18.19
N GLY A 297 -20.46 -12.00 18.26
CA GLY A 297 -20.93 -13.35 18.54
C GLY A 297 -21.77 -13.97 17.42
N THR A 298 -21.53 -13.58 16.16
CA THR A 298 -22.29 -14.06 15.00
C THR A 298 -22.00 -15.53 14.63
N GLY A 299 -20.94 -16.11 15.20
CA GLY A 299 -20.44 -17.46 14.86
C GLY A 299 -19.67 -17.54 13.53
N GLY A 300 -19.73 -16.48 12.72
CA GLY A 300 -19.01 -16.34 11.45
C GLY A 300 -17.90 -15.28 11.53
N THR A 301 -16.96 -15.37 10.60
CA THR A 301 -15.92 -14.39 10.38
C THR A 301 -15.75 -14.13 8.88
N THR A 302 -15.01 -13.08 8.53
CA THR A 302 -14.80 -12.68 7.14
C THR A 302 -13.38 -13.01 6.69
N VAL A 303 -13.29 -13.59 5.50
CA VAL A 303 -12.05 -13.77 4.75
C VAL A 303 -12.17 -12.98 3.44
N THR A 304 -11.11 -12.32 3.02
CA THR A 304 -11.03 -11.68 1.70
C THR A 304 -9.99 -12.38 0.86
N VAL A 305 -10.35 -12.79 -0.36
CA VAL A 305 -9.40 -13.28 -1.37
C VAL A 305 -9.17 -12.20 -2.42
N GLU A 306 -7.92 -12.02 -2.84
CA GLU A 306 -7.51 -10.98 -3.79
C GLU A 306 -7.27 -11.54 -5.19
N GLU A 307 -7.94 -10.97 -6.19
CA GLU A 307 -7.76 -11.24 -7.62
C GLU A 307 -7.17 -10.01 -8.32
N PRO A 308 -5.87 -9.98 -8.64
CA PRO A 308 -5.27 -8.85 -9.32
C PRO A 308 -5.74 -8.73 -10.78
N CYS A 309 -5.90 -7.50 -11.25
CA CYS A 309 -6.37 -7.18 -12.59
C CYS A 309 -5.77 -5.85 -13.10
N SER A 310 -6.05 -5.47 -14.35
CA SER A 310 -5.80 -4.10 -14.78
C SER A 310 -6.78 -3.16 -14.07
N TYR A 311 -6.36 -1.93 -13.79
CA TYR A 311 -7.28 -0.88 -13.32
C TYR A 311 -8.46 -0.65 -14.27
N GLN A 312 -8.26 -0.79 -15.59
CA GLN A 312 -9.32 -0.69 -16.60
C GLN A 312 -10.43 -1.72 -16.37
N ASP A 313 -10.07 -2.92 -15.89
CA ASP A 313 -11.02 -4.01 -15.65
C ASP A 313 -11.77 -3.87 -14.31
N ASN A 314 -11.40 -2.89 -13.49
CA ASN A 314 -11.92 -2.69 -12.14
C ASN A 314 -12.42 -1.26 -11.93
N GLY A 315 -13.15 -0.72 -12.90
CA GLY A 315 -13.75 0.61 -12.80
C GLY A 315 -12.73 1.74 -12.65
N TYR A 316 -11.54 1.58 -13.24
CA TYR A 316 -10.42 2.51 -13.14
C TYR A 316 -9.86 2.71 -11.73
N GLU A 317 -10.08 1.74 -10.85
CA GLU A 317 -9.57 1.74 -9.49
C GLU A 317 -8.06 1.45 -9.47
N ARG A 318 -7.26 2.42 -9.02
CA ARG A 318 -5.79 2.43 -9.17
C ARG A 318 -5.11 2.10 -7.84
N TYR A 319 -4.44 0.95 -7.76
CA TYR A 319 -3.71 0.57 -6.55
C TYR A 319 -2.20 0.65 -6.70
N TYR A 320 -1.61 0.04 -7.73
CA TYR A 320 -0.15 -0.06 -7.83
C TYR A 320 0.35 0.52 -9.15
N PRO A 321 1.17 1.58 -9.15
CA PRO A 321 1.78 2.07 -10.38
C PRO A 321 2.73 1.01 -10.94
N VAL A 322 2.65 0.74 -12.24
CA VAL A 322 3.46 -0.28 -12.91
C VAL A 322 4.87 0.25 -13.16
N LYS A 323 5.89 -0.56 -12.81
CA LYS A 323 7.30 -0.27 -13.10
C LYS A 323 7.89 -1.38 -13.95
N THR A 324 8.35 -1.02 -15.15
CA THR A 324 9.02 -1.93 -16.09
C THR A 324 10.53 -1.73 -16.02
N ALA A 325 11.28 -2.78 -16.32
CA ALA A 325 12.75 -2.74 -16.33
C ALA A 325 13.31 -1.72 -17.36
N ASP A 326 12.60 -1.49 -18.46
CA ASP A 326 12.94 -0.48 -19.48
C ASP A 326 12.63 0.97 -19.07
N GLY A 327 11.95 1.19 -17.93
CA GLY A 327 11.60 2.51 -17.42
C GLY A 327 10.60 3.31 -18.27
N ARG A 328 9.90 2.69 -19.23
CA ARG A 328 9.07 3.42 -20.21
C ARG A 328 7.95 4.25 -19.56
N TYR A 329 7.32 3.76 -18.50
CA TYR A 329 6.26 4.50 -17.80
C TYR A 329 6.81 5.61 -16.91
N GLN A 330 8.04 5.45 -16.40
CA GLN A 330 8.73 6.51 -15.64
C GLN A 330 9.11 7.67 -16.57
N GLU A 331 9.44 7.41 -17.83
CA GLU A 331 9.64 8.46 -18.85
C GLU A 331 8.33 9.23 -19.13
N ILE A 332 7.21 8.53 -19.32
CA ILE A 332 5.90 9.18 -19.49
C ILE A 332 5.55 10.03 -18.27
N TYR A 333 5.74 9.51 -17.05
CA TYR A 333 5.51 10.25 -15.83
C TYR A 333 6.39 11.52 -15.75
N ARG A 334 7.67 11.45 -16.12
CA ARG A 334 8.56 12.64 -16.14
C ARG A 334 8.03 13.74 -17.06
N ARG A 335 7.44 13.39 -18.19
CA ARG A 335 6.80 14.36 -19.10
C ARG A 335 5.54 14.98 -18.47
N TYR A 336 4.68 14.18 -17.83
CA TYR A 336 3.53 14.72 -17.08
C TYR A 336 3.95 15.61 -15.91
N ALA A 337 4.98 15.23 -15.15
CA ALA A 337 5.51 16.05 -14.07
C ALA A 337 6.03 17.41 -14.57
N ALA A 338 6.63 17.45 -15.76
CA ALA A 338 7.06 18.68 -16.40
C ALA A 338 5.87 19.57 -16.83
N GLU A 339 4.77 19.00 -17.31
CA GLU A 339 3.54 19.76 -17.60
C GLU A 339 2.87 20.25 -16.31
N ALA A 340 2.77 19.39 -15.28
CA ALA A 340 2.22 19.76 -13.98
C ALA A 340 2.98 20.92 -13.32
N ALA A 341 4.30 21.00 -13.49
CA ALA A 341 5.12 22.09 -12.97
C ALA A 341 4.81 23.46 -13.60
N LYS A 342 4.13 23.50 -14.77
CA LYS A 342 3.71 24.75 -15.42
C LYS A 342 2.36 25.26 -14.89
N LEU A 343 1.63 24.44 -14.16
CA LEU A 343 0.31 24.82 -13.63
C LEU A 343 0.48 25.79 -12.47
N GLU A 344 -0.16 26.95 -12.58
CA GLU A 344 -0.21 27.91 -11.49
C GLU A 344 -1.10 27.39 -10.35
N ARG A 345 -0.65 27.57 -9.11
CA ARG A 345 -1.43 27.30 -7.89
C ARG A 345 -1.92 25.86 -7.78
N MET A 346 -1.12 24.90 -8.27
CA MET A 346 -1.43 23.47 -8.16
C MET A 346 -0.19 22.68 -7.81
N THR A 347 -0.38 21.66 -6.98
CA THR A 347 0.66 20.68 -6.64
C THR A 347 0.06 19.28 -6.64
N PHE A 348 0.63 18.35 -7.40
CA PHE A 348 0.23 16.95 -7.32
C PHE A 348 0.84 16.27 -6.09
N ILE A 349 0.04 15.43 -5.43
CA ILE A 349 0.40 14.77 -4.17
C ILE A 349 -0.01 13.30 -4.15
N GLY A 350 0.59 12.53 -3.25
CA GLY A 350 0.22 11.13 -3.00
C GLY A 350 0.50 10.18 -4.16
N ARG A 351 0.17 8.89 -3.95
CA ARG A 351 0.50 7.77 -4.85
C ARG A 351 0.11 8.02 -6.30
N CYS A 352 -1.12 8.47 -6.55
CA CYS A 352 -1.65 8.62 -7.91
C CYS A 352 -1.18 9.93 -8.56
N GLY A 353 -1.12 11.03 -7.81
CA GLY A 353 -0.61 12.31 -8.31
C GLY A 353 0.87 12.28 -8.64
N THR A 354 1.66 11.43 -7.97
CA THR A 354 3.11 11.32 -8.22
C THR A 354 3.55 10.01 -8.89
N TYR A 355 2.62 9.13 -9.25
CA TYR A 355 2.90 7.82 -9.85
C TYR A 355 3.95 6.99 -9.07
N GLN A 356 3.84 6.98 -7.73
CA GLN A 356 4.81 6.35 -6.84
C GLN A 356 4.20 5.25 -5.98
N TYR A 357 4.87 4.11 -5.89
CA TYR A 357 4.48 3.04 -4.96
C TYR A 357 4.95 3.37 -3.53
N LEU A 358 4.08 4.06 -2.79
CA LEU A 358 4.33 4.58 -1.44
C LEU A 358 3.57 3.79 -0.36
N ASP A 359 4.24 3.47 0.75
CA ASP A 359 3.59 2.99 1.97
C ASP A 359 2.92 4.15 2.73
N MET A 360 2.01 3.83 3.65
CA MET A 360 1.22 4.85 4.37
C MET A 360 2.12 5.86 5.11
N HIS A 361 3.15 5.39 5.81
CA HIS A 361 4.08 6.27 6.52
C HIS A 361 4.88 7.18 5.57
N GLN A 362 5.20 6.71 4.36
CA GLN A 362 5.91 7.50 3.35
C GLN A 362 5.01 8.62 2.83
N VAL A 363 3.73 8.33 2.58
CA VAL A 363 2.74 9.33 2.17
C VAL A 363 2.56 10.40 3.26
N ILE A 364 2.43 9.99 4.52
CA ILE A 364 2.31 10.93 5.64
C ILE A 364 3.55 11.82 5.75
N ASN A 365 4.74 11.21 5.79
CA ASN A 365 6.00 11.95 5.90
C ASN A 365 6.20 12.94 4.73
N GLN A 366 5.98 12.49 3.49
CA GLN A 366 6.07 13.37 2.32
C GLN A 366 5.08 14.55 2.42
N SER A 367 3.86 14.29 2.89
CA SER A 367 2.82 15.31 3.05
C SER A 367 3.17 16.32 4.14
N LEU A 368 3.69 15.87 5.30
CA LEU A 368 4.15 16.75 6.37
C LEU A 368 5.28 17.68 5.88
N VAL A 369 6.30 17.12 5.23
CA VAL A 369 7.43 17.89 4.71
C VAL A 369 6.97 18.90 3.65
N GLN A 370 6.14 18.45 2.71
CA GLN A 370 5.64 19.30 1.63
C GLN A 370 4.75 20.43 2.15
N CYS A 371 3.83 20.12 3.06
CA CYS A 371 2.92 21.10 3.62
C CYS A 371 3.67 22.17 4.42
N ARG A 372 4.60 21.78 5.30
CA ARG A 372 5.42 22.74 6.06
C ARG A 372 6.23 23.67 5.16
N LYS A 373 6.85 23.12 4.11
CA LYS A 373 7.57 23.92 3.12
C LYS A 373 6.64 24.92 2.41
N TRP A 374 5.45 24.48 2.03
CA TRP A 374 4.47 25.33 1.37
C TRP A 374 3.97 26.44 2.31
N ILE A 375 3.60 26.12 3.55
CA ILE A 375 3.17 27.09 4.57
C ILE A 375 4.26 28.14 4.77
N ALA A 376 5.53 27.74 4.97
CA ALA A 376 6.64 28.67 5.17
C ALA A 376 6.88 29.61 3.97
N SER A 377 6.52 29.18 2.76
CA SER A 377 6.67 29.98 1.54
C SER A 377 5.47 30.91 1.26
N ASN A 378 4.35 30.72 1.96
CA ASN A 378 3.08 31.43 1.74
C ASN A 378 2.53 32.13 3.01
N SER A 379 3.26 32.06 4.12
CA SER A 379 2.95 32.75 5.38
C SER A 379 3.34 34.23 5.38
#